data_AF-A0A353CSU0-F1
#
_entry.id   AF-A0A353CSU0-F1
#
_cell.length_a   1.000
_cell.length_b   1.000
_cell.length_c   1.000
_cell.angle_alpha   90.00
_cell.angle_beta   90.00
_cell.angle_gamma   90.00
#
_symmetry.space_group_name_H-M   'P 1'
#
loop_
_entity.id
_entity.type
_entity.pdbx_description
1 polymer ?
#
loop_
_entity_poly.entity_id
_entity_poly.type
_entity_poly.pdbx_seq_one_letter_code
_entity_poly.pdbx_strand_id
1 'polypeptide(L)'
;YPALARLAPNVMVEDGAVPRPKLPEAAARVRAILSDYKLTAGLLFHAGDGNLHPNVIYDERDIEETRRVRKAGHEILRACIDLGGTISGEHGIGVEKRLAMNWLYDRAELDLFSRVKEALDPKDLANPDKIIPVSDRHARRKDAAPAARSAAASALITELKYRAAHGIKSRVKGLGTRLSSPAGEDAGRDLDVSGLNSVLEIYDGNLTATFEAGIPLRSLRSELKAVGLEAPMPKLDGTLGGLIAAKAWTGIRDLLLGLQLALPDGTVCRLGGKSVKNVAGYDLTRLLCGSLGAYGVILSATIRLCPAGKSPRFPHGESLAGEFVPSDIHRRLKRAFDPENLLNPWIYG
;
A
#
# COMPACT_ATOMS: atom_id res chain seq x y z
N TYR A 1 14.08 -19.30 18.27
CA TYR A 1 13.01 -20.05 18.95
C TYR A 1 13.49 -21.06 19.99
N PRO A 2 14.43 -21.98 19.73
CA PRO A 2 14.79 -23.02 20.72
C PRO A 2 15.27 -22.50 22.08
N ALA A 3 15.97 -21.36 22.11
CA ALA A 3 16.41 -20.73 23.35
C ALA A 3 15.24 -20.16 24.18
N LEU A 4 14.24 -19.56 23.53
CA LEU A 4 13.06 -19.00 24.19
C LEU A 4 12.13 -20.10 24.72
N ALA A 5 11.96 -21.19 23.95
CA ALA A 5 11.14 -22.34 24.34
C ALA A 5 11.68 -23.12 25.56
N ARG A 6 12.93 -22.85 25.99
CA ARG A 6 13.47 -23.37 27.26
C ARG A 6 13.05 -22.55 28.48
N LEU A 7 12.61 -21.30 28.28
CA LEU A 7 12.23 -20.38 29.36
C LEU A 7 10.74 -20.46 29.68
N ALA A 8 9.90 -20.69 28.66
CA ALA A 8 8.46 -20.86 28.83
C ALA A 8 7.89 -21.81 27.75
N PRO A 9 6.75 -22.47 28.01
CA PRO A 9 6.18 -23.43 27.07
C PRO A 9 5.58 -22.77 25.81
N ASN A 10 5.20 -21.49 25.87
CA ASN A 10 4.55 -20.79 24.76
C ASN A 10 5.32 -19.51 24.37
N VAL A 11 5.22 -19.14 23.08
CA VAL A 11 5.76 -17.90 22.52
C VAL A 11 4.70 -17.25 21.65
N MET A 12 4.30 -16.02 21.99
CA MET A 12 3.51 -15.17 21.10
C MET A 12 4.47 -14.30 20.29
N VAL A 13 4.35 -14.36 18.96
CA VAL A 13 5.22 -13.63 18.04
C VAL A 13 4.48 -12.43 17.52
N GLU A 14 4.83 -11.26 18.03
CA GLU A 14 4.41 -10.02 17.39
C GLU A 14 5.25 -9.77 16.13
N ASP A 15 4.62 -9.12 15.15
CA ASP A 15 5.26 -8.79 13.87
C ASP A 15 4.69 -7.45 13.42
N GLY A 16 5.45 -6.38 13.60
CA GLY A 16 5.09 -5.03 13.18
C GLY A 16 6.30 -4.35 12.55
N ALA A 17 6.06 -3.46 11.59
CA ALA A 17 7.13 -2.77 10.88
C ALA A 17 6.91 -1.27 10.86
N VAL A 18 7.95 -0.51 11.22
CA VAL A 18 7.95 0.96 11.26
C VAL A 18 8.93 1.53 10.23
N PRO A 19 8.84 2.82 9.86
CA PRO A 19 9.92 3.48 9.14
C PRO A 19 11.26 3.29 9.87
N ARG A 20 12.34 3.01 9.13
CA ARG A 20 13.64 2.64 9.70
C ARG A 20 14.16 3.59 10.79
N PRO A 21 14.08 4.93 10.64
CA PRO A 21 14.53 5.84 11.70
C PRO A 21 13.71 5.76 12.99
N LYS A 22 12.50 5.20 12.94
CA LYS A 22 11.61 5.00 14.08
C LYS A 22 11.84 3.69 14.82
N LEU A 23 12.72 2.82 14.32
CA LEU A 23 13.01 1.53 14.94
C LEU A 23 13.50 1.65 16.41
N PRO A 24 14.41 2.58 16.77
CA PRO A 24 14.80 2.75 18.18
C PRO A 24 13.65 3.20 19.08
N GLU A 25 12.80 4.10 18.59
CA GLU A 25 11.61 4.58 19.32
C GLU A 25 10.61 3.44 19.51
N ALA A 26 10.36 2.64 18.46
CA ALA A 26 9.51 1.45 18.53
C ALA A 26 10.03 0.43 19.56
N ALA A 27 11.34 0.14 19.54
CA ALA A 27 11.94 -0.77 20.51
C ALA A 27 11.83 -0.26 21.96
N ALA A 28 11.98 1.05 22.18
CA ALA A 28 11.77 1.66 23.50
C ALA A 28 10.32 1.53 23.98
N ARG A 29 9.34 1.82 23.11
CA ARG A 29 7.90 1.66 23.43
C ARG A 29 7.55 0.21 23.73
N VAL A 30 8.04 -0.74 22.94
CA VAL A 30 7.85 -2.18 23.18
C VAL A 30 8.40 -2.57 24.55
N ARG A 31 9.60 -2.12 24.91
CA ARG A 31 10.19 -2.41 26.24
C ARG A 31 9.36 -1.83 27.38
N ALA A 32 8.82 -0.63 27.23
CA ALA A 32 7.94 -0.01 28.21
C ALA A 32 6.66 -0.84 28.40
N ILE A 33 5.99 -1.19 27.30
CA ILE A 33 4.77 -2.03 27.33
C ILE A 33 5.06 -3.38 28.03
N LEU A 34 6.15 -4.06 27.65
CA LEU A 34 6.52 -5.33 28.30
C LEU A 34 6.75 -5.16 29.81
N SER A 35 7.38 -4.07 30.23
CA SER A 35 7.60 -3.75 31.65
C SER A 35 6.28 -3.52 32.39
N ASP A 36 5.38 -2.70 31.83
CA ASP A 36 4.09 -2.35 32.42
C ASP A 36 3.20 -3.59 32.62
N TYR A 37 3.23 -4.51 31.65
CA TYR A 37 2.52 -5.79 31.72
C TYR A 37 3.27 -6.89 32.48
N LYS A 38 4.49 -6.62 32.95
CA LYS A 38 5.39 -7.58 33.63
C LYS A 38 5.65 -8.84 32.80
N LEU A 39 5.92 -8.66 31.52
CA LEU A 39 6.16 -9.74 30.56
C LEU A 39 7.63 -9.79 30.13
N THR A 40 8.10 -10.99 29.79
CA THR A 40 9.43 -11.20 29.24
C THR A 40 9.32 -11.52 27.74
N ALA A 41 10.19 -10.93 26.93
CA ALA A 41 10.22 -11.20 25.50
C ALA A 41 11.65 -11.19 24.95
N GLY A 42 11.90 -12.03 23.94
CA GLY A 42 13.05 -11.88 23.06
C GLY A 42 12.73 -10.85 21.97
N LEU A 43 13.54 -9.80 21.84
CA LEU A 43 13.37 -8.82 20.77
C LEU A 43 14.26 -9.18 19.58
N LEU A 44 13.64 -9.62 18.49
CA LEU A 44 14.30 -9.89 17.21
C LEU A 44 13.93 -8.79 16.22
N PHE A 45 14.84 -8.46 15.29
CA PHE A 45 14.63 -7.35 14.36
C PHE A 45 15.18 -7.67 12.98
N HIS A 46 14.45 -7.24 11.95
CA HIS A 46 15.02 -6.97 10.63
C HIS A 46 15.31 -5.47 10.54
N ALA A 47 16.43 -5.05 11.14
CA ALA A 47 16.74 -3.62 11.27
C ALA A 47 16.84 -2.90 9.90
N GLY A 48 17.20 -3.62 8.83
CA GLY A 48 17.32 -3.09 7.48
C GLY A 48 16.01 -2.67 6.81
N ASP A 49 14.86 -3.09 7.33
CA ASP A 49 13.53 -2.77 6.79
C ASP A 49 12.54 -2.25 7.86
N GLY A 50 12.97 -2.19 9.12
CA GLY A 50 12.20 -1.62 10.23
C GLY A 50 11.22 -2.59 10.88
N ASN A 51 11.32 -3.89 10.61
CA ASN A 51 10.48 -4.92 11.24
C ASN A 51 10.97 -5.28 12.65
N LEU A 52 10.06 -5.27 13.61
CA LEU A 52 10.24 -5.80 14.96
C LEU A 52 9.49 -7.12 15.12
N HIS A 53 10.14 -8.08 15.78
CA HIS A 53 9.54 -9.32 16.26
C HIS A 53 9.72 -9.48 17.77
N PRO A 54 8.89 -8.83 18.59
CA PRO A 54 8.78 -9.14 20.00
C PRO A 54 8.22 -10.56 20.18
N ASN A 55 9.05 -11.46 20.68
CA ASN A 55 8.69 -12.84 20.96
C ASN A 55 8.41 -12.98 22.45
N VAL A 56 7.15 -12.75 22.84
CA VAL A 56 6.71 -12.76 24.24
C VAL A 56 6.58 -14.21 24.71
N ILE A 57 7.36 -14.59 25.72
CA ILE A 57 7.33 -15.92 26.32
C ILE A 57 6.31 -15.95 27.46
N TYR A 58 5.50 -17.00 27.55
CA TYR A 58 4.46 -17.13 28.58
C TYR A 58 4.02 -18.59 28.77
N ASP A 59 3.21 -18.85 29.80
CA ASP A 59 2.52 -20.11 30.04
C ASP A 59 1.02 -19.95 29.77
N GLU A 60 0.51 -20.59 28.72
CA GLU A 60 -0.91 -20.47 28.35
C GLU A 60 -1.88 -21.05 29.38
N ARG A 61 -1.37 -21.87 30.33
CA ARG A 61 -2.14 -22.41 31.44
C ARG A 61 -2.44 -21.35 32.49
N ASP A 62 -1.66 -20.27 32.55
CA ASP A 62 -1.99 -19.07 33.32
C ASP A 62 -2.89 -18.15 32.47
N ILE A 63 -4.17 -18.13 32.83
CA ILE A 63 -5.21 -17.35 32.14
C ILE A 63 -4.94 -15.84 32.28
N GLU A 64 -4.45 -15.38 33.44
CA GLU A 64 -4.17 -13.96 33.65
C GLU A 64 -2.93 -13.51 32.90
N GLU A 65 -1.88 -14.34 32.88
CA GLU A 65 -0.71 -14.07 32.04
C GLU A 65 -1.09 -14.03 30.56
N THR A 66 -1.86 -15.01 30.09
CA THR A 66 -2.36 -15.04 28.71
C THR A 66 -3.16 -13.78 28.36
N ARG A 67 -3.99 -13.26 29.28
CA ARG A 67 -4.70 -11.99 29.10
C ARG A 67 -3.75 -10.79 28.99
N ARG A 68 -2.73 -10.72 29.84
CA ARG A 68 -1.71 -9.66 29.79
C ARG A 68 -0.94 -9.70 28.47
N VAL A 69 -0.51 -10.89 28.05
CA VAL A 69 0.21 -11.13 26.79
C VAL A 69 -0.59 -10.61 25.60
N ARG A 70 -1.86 -11.00 25.47
CA ARG A 70 -2.73 -10.53 24.37
C ARG A 70 -2.93 -9.00 24.37
N LYS A 71 -3.08 -8.39 25.54
CA LYS A 71 -3.20 -6.92 25.66
C LYS A 71 -1.92 -6.21 25.24
N ALA A 72 -0.77 -6.67 25.74
CA ALA A 72 0.54 -6.15 25.38
C ALA A 72 0.80 -6.28 23.88
N GLY A 73 0.44 -7.41 23.27
CA GLY A 73 0.54 -7.62 21.82
C GLY A 73 -0.22 -6.58 21.00
N HIS A 74 -1.48 -6.33 21.34
CA HIS A 74 -2.27 -5.27 20.71
C HIS A 74 -1.66 -3.87 20.88
N GLU A 75 -1.13 -3.54 22.06
CA GLU A 75 -0.48 -2.25 22.29
C GLU A 75 0.83 -2.11 21.52
N ILE A 76 1.59 -3.18 21.37
CA ILE A 76 2.80 -3.23 20.54
C ILE A 76 2.45 -2.94 19.07
N LEU A 77 1.39 -3.57 18.55
CA LEU A 77 0.93 -3.33 17.18
C LEU A 77 0.41 -1.89 16.99
N ARG A 78 -0.32 -1.34 17.96
CA ARG A 78 -0.72 0.07 17.93
C ARG A 78 0.48 1.02 17.93
N ALA A 79 1.48 0.75 18.77
CA ALA A 79 2.70 1.55 18.80
C ALA A 79 3.41 1.57 17.43
N CYS A 80 3.37 0.46 16.68
CA CYS A 80 3.89 0.44 15.31
C CYS A 80 3.06 1.35 14.37
N ILE A 81 1.73 1.31 14.46
CA ILE A 81 0.85 2.18 13.66
C ILE A 81 1.06 3.66 13.98
N ASP A 82 1.16 4.02 15.27
CA ASP A 82 1.36 5.39 15.71
C ASP A 82 2.67 5.99 15.19
N LEU A 83 3.68 5.14 14.96
CA LEU A 83 4.95 5.51 14.35
C LEU A 83 4.92 5.55 12.82
N GLY A 84 3.74 5.44 12.21
CA GLY A 84 3.54 5.44 10.75
C GLY A 84 3.87 4.09 10.09
N GLY A 85 3.84 3.01 10.87
CA GLY A 85 4.14 1.66 10.45
C GLY A 85 2.93 0.83 10.02
N THR A 86 3.09 -0.50 10.06
CA THR A 86 2.07 -1.51 9.76
C THR A 86 2.05 -2.58 10.84
N ILE A 87 0.93 -3.32 10.91
CA ILE A 87 0.68 -4.40 11.87
C ILE A 87 1.22 -5.77 11.44
N SER A 88 1.83 -5.86 10.25
CA SER A 88 2.55 -7.06 9.82
C SER A 88 3.59 -6.74 8.74
N GLY A 89 4.83 -7.15 9.00
CA GLY A 89 5.92 -7.08 8.04
C GLY A 89 6.06 -8.35 7.21
N GLU A 90 5.92 -9.54 7.82
CA GLU A 90 6.24 -10.83 7.17
C GLU A 90 5.22 -11.95 7.40
N HIS A 91 4.53 -11.98 8.55
CA HIS A 91 3.76 -13.15 8.97
C HIS A 91 2.28 -13.12 8.54
N GLY A 92 1.86 -12.03 7.90
CA GLY A 92 0.48 -11.82 7.50
C GLY A 92 -0.43 -11.45 8.68
N ILE A 93 -1.72 -11.31 8.38
CA ILE A 93 -2.72 -10.89 9.35
C ILE A 93 -3.30 -12.08 10.12
N GLY A 94 -3.72 -13.11 9.38
CA GLY A 94 -4.42 -14.26 9.96
C GLY A 94 -5.66 -13.85 10.76
N VAL A 95 -6.23 -14.79 11.52
CA VAL A 95 -7.41 -14.50 12.35
C VAL A 95 -7.04 -13.60 13.54
N GLU A 96 -5.81 -13.73 14.05
CA GLU A 96 -5.31 -13.04 15.24
C GLU A 96 -5.28 -11.52 15.07
N LYS A 97 -4.66 -11.01 14.00
CA LYS A 97 -4.52 -9.56 13.78
C LYS A 97 -5.66 -8.97 12.95
N ARG A 98 -6.65 -9.78 12.57
CA ARG A 98 -7.74 -9.36 11.69
C ARG A 98 -8.43 -8.10 12.19
N LEU A 99 -8.76 -8.01 13.48
CA LEU A 99 -9.42 -6.81 14.05
C LEU A 99 -8.53 -5.57 14.01
N ALA A 100 -7.21 -5.74 14.09
CA ALA A 100 -6.23 -4.65 14.02
C ALA A 100 -6.15 -3.99 12.64
N MET A 101 -6.68 -4.63 11.58
CA MET A 101 -6.78 -4.01 10.26
C MET A 101 -7.59 -2.71 10.27
N ASN A 102 -8.58 -2.58 11.18
CA ASN A 102 -9.36 -1.35 11.36
C ASN A 102 -8.53 -0.18 11.93
N TRP A 103 -7.33 -0.46 12.47
CA TRP A 103 -6.43 0.59 12.95
C TRP A 103 -5.54 1.13 11.82
N LEU A 104 -5.33 0.33 10.77
CA LEU A 104 -4.46 0.66 9.64
C LEU A 104 -5.25 1.24 8.45
N TYR A 105 -6.40 0.64 8.14
CA TYR A 105 -7.20 0.94 6.97
C TYR A 105 -8.54 1.58 7.35
N ASP A 106 -9.01 2.50 6.51
CA ASP A 106 -10.37 3.02 6.63
C ASP A 106 -11.34 2.07 5.91
N ARG A 107 -12.63 2.40 6.01
CA ARG A 107 -13.68 1.56 5.43
C ARG A 107 -13.53 1.39 3.92
N ALA A 108 -13.10 2.45 3.22
CA ALA A 108 -12.94 2.44 1.77
C ALA A 108 -11.92 1.40 1.31
N GLU A 109 -10.77 1.29 1.99
CA GLU A 109 -9.75 0.28 1.67
C GLU A 109 -10.21 -1.13 2.00
N LEU A 110 -10.88 -1.32 3.15
CA LEU A 110 -11.40 -2.64 3.55
C LEU A 110 -12.49 -3.12 2.59
N ASP A 111 -13.42 -2.25 2.17
CA ASP A 111 -14.43 -2.57 1.17
C ASP A 111 -13.80 -2.91 -0.19
N LEU A 112 -12.74 -2.20 -0.57
CA LEU A 112 -12.00 -2.52 -1.79
C LEU A 112 -11.32 -3.90 -1.70
N PHE A 113 -10.71 -4.26 -0.56
CA PHE A 113 -10.19 -5.62 -0.36
C PHE A 113 -11.27 -6.69 -0.51
N SER A 114 -12.47 -6.46 0.06
CA SER A 114 -13.60 -7.37 -0.06
C SER A 114 -14.06 -7.54 -1.51
N ARG A 115 -14.24 -6.43 -2.23
CA ARG A 115 -14.64 -6.44 -3.65
C ARG A 115 -13.63 -7.21 -4.51
N VAL A 116 -12.33 -7.02 -4.26
CA VAL A 116 -11.29 -7.78 -4.97
C VAL A 116 -11.33 -9.27 -4.60
N LYS A 117 -11.54 -9.62 -3.33
CA LYS A 117 -11.69 -11.02 -2.91
C LYS A 117 -12.87 -11.70 -3.59
N GLU A 118 -14.05 -11.08 -3.60
CA GLU A 118 -15.23 -11.58 -4.29
C GLU A 118 -15.01 -11.70 -5.81
N ALA A 119 -14.29 -10.74 -6.40
CA ALA A 119 -13.97 -10.74 -7.82
C ALA A 119 -12.93 -11.78 -8.23
N LEU A 120 -12.17 -12.37 -7.30
CA LEU A 120 -11.23 -13.45 -7.58
C LEU A 120 -11.76 -14.81 -7.14
N ASP A 121 -12.44 -14.85 -5.99
CA ASP A 121 -12.98 -16.04 -5.35
C ASP A 121 -14.46 -15.81 -4.95
N PRO A 122 -15.39 -15.95 -5.92
CA PRO A 122 -16.79 -15.56 -5.76
C PRO A 122 -17.58 -16.57 -4.91
N LYS A 123 -17.02 -17.76 -4.68
CA LYS A 123 -17.58 -18.82 -3.85
C LYS A 123 -16.99 -18.83 -2.43
N ASP A 124 -16.11 -17.88 -2.14
CA ASP A 124 -15.41 -17.72 -0.86
C ASP A 124 -14.71 -19.00 -0.36
N LEU A 125 -14.09 -19.75 -1.27
CA LEU A 125 -13.43 -21.03 -0.96
C LEU A 125 -12.05 -20.84 -0.31
N ALA A 126 -11.35 -19.75 -0.64
CA ALA A 126 -9.99 -19.49 -0.20
C ALA A 126 -9.96 -18.74 1.13
N ASN A 127 -9.91 -19.51 2.23
CA ASN A 127 -9.76 -19.01 3.60
C ASN A 127 -10.80 -17.93 3.99
N PRO A 128 -12.10 -18.29 4.05
CA PRO A 128 -13.15 -17.38 4.46
C PRO A 128 -12.81 -16.74 5.82
N ASP A 129 -13.19 -15.47 5.97
CA ASP A 129 -13.04 -14.69 7.21
C ASP A 129 -11.60 -14.46 7.72
N LYS A 130 -10.54 -14.88 7.02
CA LYS A 130 -9.19 -14.90 7.62
C LYS A 130 -8.47 -13.54 7.67
N ILE A 131 -8.64 -12.65 6.70
CA ILE A 131 -7.80 -11.43 6.54
C ILE A 131 -8.59 -10.15 6.76
N ILE A 132 -9.83 -10.10 6.27
CA ILE A 132 -10.67 -8.91 6.29
C ILE A 132 -11.54 -8.94 7.56
N PRO A 133 -11.63 -7.85 8.34
CA PRO A 133 -12.55 -7.76 9.48
C PRO A 133 -13.98 -8.10 9.11
N VAL A 134 -14.58 -9.02 9.87
CA VAL A 134 -16.00 -9.43 9.72
C VAL A 134 -16.94 -8.54 10.56
N SER A 135 -16.41 -7.85 11.58
CA SER A 135 -17.19 -7.03 12.50
C SER A 135 -17.17 -5.52 12.19
N ASP A 136 -18.30 -4.90 12.57
CA ASP A 136 -18.76 -3.52 12.40
C ASP A 136 -18.43 -2.81 11.07
N ARG A 137 -19.43 -2.80 10.18
CA ARG A 137 -19.39 -2.03 8.93
C ARG A 137 -19.23 -0.51 9.13
N HIS A 138 -19.34 -0.02 10.37
CA HIS A 138 -19.25 1.40 10.73
C HIS A 138 -17.93 1.78 11.41
N ALA A 139 -16.99 0.85 11.62
CA ALA A 139 -15.71 1.15 12.22
C ALA A 139 -14.87 2.03 11.29
N ARG A 140 -14.68 3.30 11.68
CA ARG A 140 -13.66 4.20 11.10
C ARG A 140 -12.39 4.12 11.93
N ARG A 141 -11.24 4.30 11.28
CA ARG A 141 -9.99 4.64 11.97
C ARG A 141 -10.25 5.93 12.75
N LYS A 142 -10.34 5.85 14.09
CA LYS A 142 -10.85 6.94 14.92
C LYS A 142 -9.97 8.21 14.90
N ASP A 143 -8.71 8.10 14.45
CA ASP A 143 -7.70 9.14 14.73
C ASP A 143 -6.84 9.54 13.52
N ALA A 144 -7.26 9.23 12.29
CA ALA A 144 -6.48 9.59 11.10
C ALA A 144 -7.01 10.87 10.43
N ALA A 145 -6.24 11.96 10.51
CA ALA A 145 -6.44 13.09 9.61
C ALA A 145 -6.33 12.60 8.15
N PRO A 146 -7.18 13.06 7.23
CA PRO A 146 -7.01 12.78 5.80
C PRO A 146 -5.59 13.16 5.41
N ALA A 147 -4.90 12.30 4.66
CA ALA A 147 -3.59 12.67 4.12
C ALA A 147 -3.72 14.02 3.40
N ALA A 148 -2.81 14.95 3.68
CA ALA A 148 -2.82 16.25 3.01
C ALA A 148 -2.78 16.03 1.49
N ARG A 149 -3.71 16.67 0.78
CA ARG A 149 -3.84 16.59 -0.68
C ARG A 149 -3.51 17.95 -1.27
N SER A 150 -2.89 17.95 -2.44
CA SER A 150 -2.72 19.18 -3.21
C SER A 150 -4.08 19.71 -3.68
N ALA A 151 -4.09 20.98 -4.11
CA ALA A 151 -5.25 21.55 -4.79
C ALA A 151 -5.60 20.76 -6.06
N ALA A 152 -4.60 20.30 -6.82
CA ALA A 152 -4.79 19.50 -8.03
C ALA A 152 -5.46 18.15 -7.73
N ALA A 153 -4.99 17.43 -6.71
CA ALA A 153 -5.61 16.18 -6.27
C ALA A 153 -7.04 16.39 -5.79
N SER A 154 -7.31 17.47 -5.06
CA SER A 154 -8.65 17.80 -4.57
C SER A 154 -9.62 18.15 -5.71
N ALA A 155 -9.16 18.95 -6.69
CA ALA A 155 -9.93 19.29 -7.88
C ALA A 155 -10.25 18.03 -8.72
N LEU A 156 -9.27 17.13 -8.88
CA LEU A 156 -9.44 15.88 -9.62
C LEU A 156 -10.46 14.94 -8.95
N ILE A 157 -10.46 14.85 -7.62
CA ILE A 157 -11.47 14.08 -6.87
C ILE A 157 -12.86 14.69 -7.07
N THR A 158 -12.99 16.01 -7.02
CA THR A 158 -14.27 16.70 -7.28
C THR A 158 -14.78 16.42 -8.69
N GLU A 159 -13.89 16.46 -9.68
CA GLU A 159 -14.21 16.13 -11.07
C GLU A 159 -14.65 14.67 -11.22
N LEU A 160 -13.97 13.71 -10.58
CA LEU A 160 -14.38 12.30 -10.59
C LEU A 160 -15.80 12.11 -10.04
N LYS A 161 -16.12 12.75 -8.89
CA LYS A 161 -17.47 12.72 -8.32
C LYS A 161 -18.51 13.28 -9.28
N TYR A 162 -18.21 14.40 -9.92
CA TYR A 162 -19.10 15.01 -10.92
C TYR A 162 -19.34 14.04 -12.08
N ARG A 163 -18.28 13.45 -12.63
CA ARG A 163 -18.38 12.52 -13.75
C ARG A 163 -19.15 11.26 -13.40
N ALA A 164 -18.90 10.67 -12.22
CA ALA A 164 -19.64 9.51 -11.74
C ALA A 164 -21.14 9.80 -11.59
N ALA A 165 -21.50 10.96 -11.01
CA ALA A 165 -22.90 11.36 -10.85
C ALA A 165 -23.65 11.54 -12.19
N HIS A 166 -22.92 11.73 -13.29
CA HIS A 166 -23.49 11.96 -14.63
C HIS A 166 -23.18 10.84 -15.62
N GLY A 167 -22.60 9.71 -15.18
CA GLY A 167 -22.25 8.59 -16.08
C GLY A 167 -21.21 8.94 -17.14
N ILE A 168 -20.34 9.93 -16.89
CA ILE A 168 -19.36 10.40 -17.88
C ILE A 168 -18.17 9.46 -17.92
N LYS A 169 -18.13 8.63 -18.98
CA LYS A 169 -16.95 7.87 -19.38
C LYS A 169 -15.74 8.81 -19.54
N SER A 170 -14.58 8.36 -19.08
CA SER A 170 -13.39 9.18 -18.93
C SER A 170 -12.14 8.47 -19.41
N ARG A 171 -11.33 9.18 -20.19
CA ARG A 171 -9.98 8.76 -20.56
C ARG A 171 -8.97 9.31 -19.56
N VAL A 172 -8.44 8.47 -18.67
CA VAL A 172 -7.38 8.86 -17.73
C VAL A 172 -6.09 9.09 -18.51
N LYS A 173 -5.62 10.34 -18.54
CA LYS A 173 -4.51 10.77 -19.40
C LYS A 173 -3.49 11.57 -18.60
N GLY A 174 -2.24 11.09 -18.59
CA GLY A 174 -1.07 11.88 -18.20
C GLY A 174 -0.50 12.62 -19.41
N LEU A 175 0.79 12.42 -19.70
CA LEU A 175 1.43 13.01 -20.90
C LEU A 175 1.01 12.37 -22.24
N GLY A 176 0.12 11.36 -22.24
CA GLY A 176 -0.39 10.74 -23.45
C GLY A 176 0.61 9.88 -24.25
N THR A 177 1.81 9.65 -23.74
CA THR A 177 2.92 8.98 -24.47
C THR A 177 2.76 7.47 -24.68
N ARG A 178 1.75 6.84 -24.07
CA ARG A 178 1.58 5.38 -24.02
C ARG A 178 0.18 4.87 -24.33
N LEU A 179 -0.78 5.76 -24.62
CA LEU A 179 -2.10 5.37 -25.09
C LEU A 179 -2.06 5.42 -26.62
N SER A 180 -1.82 4.27 -27.25
CA SER A 180 -1.69 4.12 -28.71
C SER A 180 -3.02 3.82 -29.41
N SER A 181 -4.07 3.40 -28.70
CA SER A 181 -5.38 3.22 -29.31
C SER A 181 -5.98 4.58 -29.66
N PRO A 182 -6.43 4.81 -30.91
CA PRO A 182 -7.36 5.89 -31.16
C PRO A 182 -8.55 5.65 -30.23
N ALA A 183 -8.84 6.65 -29.42
CA ALA A 183 -10.10 6.71 -28.71
C ALA A 183 -11.20 6.53 -29.76
N GLY A 184 -11.84 5.37 -29.80
CA GLY A 184 -13.11 5.25 -30.50
C GLY A 184 -14.10 6.27 -29.92
N GLU A 185 -15.24 6.45 -30.57
CA GLU A 185 -16.30 7.37 -30.11
C GLU A 185 -16.71 7.12 -28.64
N ASP A 186 -16.44 5.92 -28.11
CA ASP A 186 -16.78 5.47 -26.76
C ASP A 186 -15.69 5.73 -25.69
N ALA A 187 -14.60 6.42 -26.02
CA ALA A 187 -13.49 6.66 -25.08
C ALA A 187 -13.77 7.69 -23.98
N GLY A 188 -14.89 8.40 -24.06
CA GLY A 188 -15.24 9.40 -23.07
C GLY A 188 -14.33 10.63 -23.06
N ARG A 189 -14.50 11.51 -22.07
CA ARG A 189 -13.77 12.79 -21.98
C ARG A 189 -12.41 12.62 -21.32
N ASP A 190 -11.41 13.37 -21.78
CA ASP A 190 -10.09 13.37 -21.13
C ASP A 190 -10.21 13.79 -19.65
N LEU A 191 -9.64 12.98 -18.78
CA LEU A 191 -9.38 13.30 -17.39
C LEU A 191 -7.87 13.50 -17.25
N ASP A 192 -7.45 14.76 -17.29
CA ASP A 192 -6.04 15.13 -17.23
C ASP A 192 -5.51 15.03 -15.80
N VAL A 193 -4.43 14.27 -15.63
CA VAL A 193 -3.74 14.07 -14.35
C VAL A 193 -2.36 14.72 -14.31
N SER A 194 -1.99 15.48 -15.35
CA SER A 194 -0.67 16.12 -15.46
C SER A 194 -0.41 17.20 -14.40
N GLY A 195 -1.47 17.79 -13.84
CA GLY A 195 -1.38 18.76 -12.73
C GLY A 195 -0.91 18.18 -11.40
N LEU A 196 -0.86 16.84 -11.27
CA LEU A 196 -0.36 16.13 -10.10
C LEU A 196 1.17 16.03 -10.11
N ASN A 197 1.90 17.14 -10.03
CA ASN A 197 3.35 17.16 -10.30
C ASN A 197 4.25 17.51 -9.10
N SER A 198 3.70 17.50 -7.88
CA SER A 198 4.42 17.88 -6.67
C SER A 198 5.27 16.76 -6.07
N VAL A 199 6.38 17.14 -5.43
CA VAL A 199 7.07 16.29 -4.45
C VAL A 199 6.33 16.42 -3.12
N LEU A 200 5.81 15.31 -2.60
CA LEU A 200 5.06 15.33 -1.34
C LEU A 200 5.96 15.08 -0.13
N GLU A 201 6.94 14.17 -0.27
CA GLU A 201 7.89 13.86 0.80
C GLU A 201 9.15 13.21 0.21
N ILE A 202 10.32 13.57 0.73
CA ILE A 202 11.54 12.77 0.60
C ILE A 202 12.02 12.45 2.01
N TYR A 203 12.02 11.17 2.38
CA TYR A 203 12.43 10.71 3.69
C TYR A 203 13.72 9.90 3.57
N ASP A 204 14.85 10.61 3.69
CA ASP A 204 16.20 10.09 3.51
C ASP A 204 16.55 8.95 4.47
N GLY A 205 16.27 9.10 5.77
CA GLY A 205 16.54 8.09 6.79
C GLY A 205 15.75 6.80 6.59
N ASN A 206 14.60 6.90 5.91
CA ASN A 206 13.82 5.73 5.52
C ASN A 206 14.03 5.31 4.07
N LEU A 207 14.91 5.97 3.29
CA LEU A 207 15.10 5.81 1.84
C LEU A 207 13.77 5.57 1.10
N THR A 208 12.81 6.46 1.33
CA THR A 208 11.52 6.46 0.64
C THR A 208 11.18 7.88 0.19
N ALA A 209 10.47 8.01 -0.92
CA ALA A 209 9.87 9.28 -1.30
C ALA A 209 8.45 9.08 -1.83
N THR A 210 7.62 10.08 -1.60
CA THR A 210 6.24 10.14 -2.09
C THR A 210 6.12 11.30 -3.07
N PHE A 211 5.64 11.00 -4.27
CA PHE A 211 5.41 11.99 -5.31
C PHE A 211 3.98 11.90 -5.82
N GLU A 212 3.45 13.01 -6.30
CA GLU A 212 2.24 13.00 -7.10
C GLU A 212 2.46 12.27 -8.43
N ALA A 213 1.42 11.61 -8.94
CA ALA A 213 1.54 10.67 -10.06
C ALA A 213 1.84 11.33 -11.41
N GLY A 214 1.51 12.60 -11.58
CA GLY A 214 1.82 13.40 -12.76
C GLY A 214 3.26 13.91 -12.81
N ILE A 215 4.09 13.71 -11.76
CA ILE A 215 5.48 14.19 -11.77
C ILE A 215 6.25 13.60 -12.96
N PRO A 216 6.92 14.42 -13.79
CA PRO A 216 7.79 13.92 -14.84
C PRO A 216 8.96 13.13 -14.26
N LEU A 217 9.31 11.98 -14.84
CA LEU A 217 10.42 11.14 -14.35
C LEU A 217 11.76 11.87 -14.35
N ARG A 218 11.97 12.80 -15.29
CA ARG A 218 13.15 13.68 -15.32
C ARG A 218 13.23 14.59 -14.09
N SER A 219 12.09 15.16 -13.68
CA SER A 219 12.01 16.04 -12.51
C SER A 219 12.21 15.23 -11.24
N LEU A 220 11.52 14.10 -11.10
CA LEU A 220 11.71 13.16 -9.99
C LEU A 220 13.19 12.79 -9.78
N ARG A 221 13.91 12.44 -10.86
CA ARG A 221 15.35 12.12 -10.78
C ARG A 221 16.19 13.32 -10.34
N SER A 222 15.85 14.52 -10.81
CA SER A 222 16.55 15.75 -10.43
C SER A 222 16.38 16.06 -8.93
N GLU A 223 15.16 15.95 -8.42
CA GLU A 223 14.82 16.18 -7.01
C GLU A 223 15.56 15.20 -6.08
N LEU A 224 15.59 13.91 -6.44
CA LEU A 224 16.31 12.90 -5.66
C LEU A 224 17.82 13.13 -5.69
N LYS A 225 18.38 13.47 -6.86
CA LYS A 225 19.82 13.72 -7.00
C LYS A 225 20.27 14.91 -6.16
N ALA A 226 19.43 15.94 -6.01
CA ALA A 226 19.74 17.12 -5.20
C ALA A 226 19.99 16.79 -3.72
N VAL A 227 19.44 15.66 -3.23
CA VAL A 227 19.64 15.18 -1.85
C VAL A 227 20.53 13.92 -1.79
N GLY A 228 21.26 13.60 -2.86
CA GLY A 228 22.19 12.46 -2.88
C GLY A 228 21.51 11.07 -2.94
N LEU A 229 20.23 11.03 -3.31
CA LEU A 229 19.46 9.79 -3.46
C LEU A 229 19.15 9.51 -4.93
N GLU A 230 18.78 8.27 -5.22
CA GLU A 230 18.25 7.88 -6.52
C GLU A 230 17.13 6.85 -6.36
N ALA A 231 16.22 6.83 -7.33
CA ALA A 231 15.32 5.72 -7.54
C ALA A 231 15.95 4.85 -8.64
N PRO A 232 16.28 3.59 -8.35
CA PRO A 232 17.06 2.74 -9.26
C PRO A 232 16.16 2.19 -10.38
N MET A 233 15.83 3.08 -11.31
CA MET A 233 15.00 2.83 -12.50
C MET A 233 15.75 3.29 -13.76
N PRO A 234 15.49 2.68 -14.93
CA PRO A 234 16.11 3.11 -16.18
C PRO A 234 15.71 4.55 -16.55
N LYS A 235 16.51 5.19 -17.42
CA LYS A 235 16.20 6.51 -17.97
C LYS A 235 15.04 6.40 -18.96
N LEU A 236 13.83 6.59 -18.44
CA LEU A 236 12.59 6.65 -19.21
C LEU A 236 11.97 8.05 -19.18
N ASP A 237 11.20 8.35 -20.22
CA ASP A 237 10.30 9.49 -20.31
C ASP A 237 8.90 9.18 -19.78
N GLY A 238 8.08 10.22 -19.60
CA GLY A 238 6.74 10.11 -19.05
C GLY A 238 6.65 10.57 -17.59
N THR A 239 5.58 10.18 -16.92
CA THR A 239 5.31 10.49 -15.51
C THR A 239 5.40 9.23 -14.65
N LEU A 240 5.53 9.40 -13.33
CA LEU A 240 5.53 8.28 -12.38
C LEU A 240 4.24 7.44 -12.48
N GLY A 241 3.09 8.08 -12.54
CA GLY A 241 1.78 7.44 -12.71
C GLY A 241 1.66 6.71 -14.04
N GLY A 242 2.18 7.28 -15.13
CA GLY A 242 2.23 6.62 -16.43
C GLY A 242 3.11 5.37 -16.41
N LEU A 243 4.28 5.43 -15.74
CA LEU A 243 5.17 4.29 -15.57
C LEU A 243 4.49 3.14 -14.81
N ILE A 244 3.74 3.45 -13.75
CA ILE A 244 2.99 2.47 -12.95
C ILE A 244 1.81 1.92 -13.77
N ALA A 245 0.95 2.79 -14.27
CA ALA A 245 -0.28 2.41 -14.97
C ALA A 245 0.00 1.60 -16.24
N ALA A 246 1.00 1.98 -17.03
CA ALA A 246 1.40 1.22 -18.23
C ALA A 246 2.36 0.07 -17.94
N LYS A 247 2.88 -0.05 -16.70
CA LYS A 247 3.95 -0.98 -16.33
C LYS A 247 5.10 -0.96 -17.36
N ALA A 248 5.50 0.24 -17.79
CA ALA A 248 6.46 0.39 -18.89
C ALA A 248 7.83 -0.25 -18.60
N TRP A 249 8.14 -0.50 -17.33
CA TRP A 249 9.29 -1.26 -16.85
C TRP A 249 8.84 -2.20 -15.73
N THR A 250 9.23 -3.48 -15.80
CA THR A 250 8.74 -4.52 -14.87
C THR A 250 9.17 -4.30 -13.43
N GLY A 251 10.36 -3.75 -13.20
CA GLY A 251 10.92 -3.48 -11.88
C GLY A 251 10.19 -2.38 -11.09
N ILE A 252 9.23 -1.66 -11.69
CA ILE A 252 8.43 -0.67 -10.94
C ILE A 252 7.70 -1.32 -9.76
N ARG A 253 7.35 -2.61 -9.88
CA ARG A 253 6.73 -3.40 -8.80
C ARG A 253 7.64 -3.54 -7.59
N ASP A 254 8.95 -3.56 -7.77
CA ASP A 254 9.92 -3.69 -6.68
C ASP A 254 10.17 -2.37 -5.96
N LEU A 255 10.00 -1.26 -6.67
CA LEU A 255 10.13 0.08 -6.08
C LEU A 255 8.88 0.51 -5.33
N LEU A 256 7.71 0.05 -5.74
CA LEU A 256 6.44 0.58 -5.25
C LEU A 256 6.12 0.07 -3.82
N LEU A 257 5.93 1.01 -2.90
CA LEU A 257 5.61 0.73 -1.50
C LEU A 257 4.17 1.12 -1.12
N GLY A 258 3.62 2.17 -1.76
CA GLY A 258 2.25 2.58 -1.53
C GLY A 258 1.68 3.51 -2.58
N LEU A 259 0.36 3.62 -2.61
CA LEU A 259 -0.40 4.46 -3.52
C LEU A 259 -1.52 5.20 -2.77
N GLN A 260 -1.82 6.42 -3.21
CA GLN A 260 -3.16 6.98 -3.04
C GLN A 260 -3.90 6.81 -4.36
N LEU A 261 -5.05 6.13 -4.32
CA LEU A 261 -5.88 5.83 -5.48
C LEU A 261 -7.24 6.53 -5.31
N ALA A 262 -7.69 7.26 -6.31
CA ALA A 262 -9.07 7.69 -6.42
C ALA A 262 -9.84 6.71 -7.31
N LEU A 263 -10.91 6.13 -6.77
CA LEU A 263 -11.87 5.33 -7.51
C LEU A 263 -12.76 6.23 -8.37
N PRO A 264 -13.50 5.67 -9.36
CA PRO A 264 -14.31 6.45 -10.28
C PRO A 264 -15.35 7.35 -9.60
N ASP A 265 -15.90 6.90 -8.47
CA ASP A 265 -16.86 7.62 -7.62
C ASP A 265 -16.21 8.74 -6.78
N GLY A 266 -14.90 8.93 -6.88
CA GLY A 266 -14.12 9.88 -6.09
C GLY A 266 -13.80 9.40 -4.68
N THR A 267 -14.10 8.15 -4.32
CA THR A 267 -13.61 7.52 -3.09
C THR A 267 -12.09 7.41 -3.15
N VAL A 268 -11.40 7.76 -2.08
CA VAL A 268 -9.93 7.71 -2.01
C VAL A 268 -9.48 6.57 -1.11
N CYS A 269 -8.65 5.69 -1.64
CA CYS A 269 -8.04 4.56 -0.94
C CYS A 269 -6.53 4.76 -0.78
N ARG A 270 -5.99 4.42 0.39
CA ARG A 270 -4.55 4.36 0.68
C ARG A 270 -4.09 2.90 0.68
N LEU A 271 -3.26 2.55 -0.29
CA LEU A 271 -2.76 1.18 -0.47
C LEU A 271 -1.29 1.13 -0.07
N GLY A 272 -0.88 0.11 0.68
CA GLY A 272 0.50 -0.01 1.16
C GLY A 272 0.88 1.06 2.18
N GLY A 273 2.14 1.50 2.18
CA GLY A 273 2.62 2.48 3.16
C GLY A 273 4.09 2.86 3.00
N LYS A 274 4.66 3.48 4.04
CA LYS A 274 6.09 3.85 4.11
C LYS A 274 6.98 2.74 4.68
N SER A 275 6.38 1.74 5.34
CA SER A 275 7.11 0.55 5.78
C SER A 275 7.61 -0.23 4.57
N VAL A 276 8.90 -0.59 4.62
CA VAL A 276 9.57 -1.32 3.54
C VAL A 276 8.97 -2.72 3.37
N LYS A 277 8.55 -3.31 4.49
CA LYS A 277 7.76 -4.54 4.57
C LYS A 277 6.34 -4.22 4.99
N ASN A 278 5.38 -4.80 4.27
CA ASN A 278 3.97 -4.71 4.60
C ASN A 278 3.22 -5.87 3.94
N VAL A 279 2.66 -6.74 4.77
CA VAL A 279 1.79 -7.85 4.34
C VAL A 279 0.40 -7.75 4.99
N ALA A 280 0.00 -6.54 5.36
CA ALA A 280 -1.32 -6.25 5.91
C ALA A 280 -2.35 -6.09 4.79
N GLY A 281 -3.16 -7.13 4.55
CA GLY A 281 -4.17 -7.15 3.51
C GLY A 281 -3.65 -7.68 2.16
N TYR A 282 -4.39 -7.41 1.09
CA TYR A 282 -3.97 -7.79 -0.25
C TYR A 282 -3.05 -6.74 -0.88
N ASP A 283 -2.07 -7.18 -1.68
CA ASP A 283 -1.17 -6.28 -2.40
C ASP A 283 -1.84 -5.66 -3.63
N LEU A 284 -2.77 -4.74 -3.36
CA LEU A 284 -3.43 -3.96 -4.40
C LEU A 284 -2.47 -2.97 -5.05
N THR A 285 -1.46 -2.50 -4.32
CA THR A 285 -0.40 -1.61 -4.85
C THR A 285 0.24 -2.18 -6.11
N ARG A 286 0.66 -3.44 -6.09
CA ARG A 286 1.23 -4.11 -7.28
C ARG A 286 0.19 -4.56 -8.29
N LEU A 287 -1.07 -4.76 -7.87
CA LEU A 287 -2.17 -5.06 -8.79
C LEU A 287 -2.49 -3.88 -9.73
N LEU A 288 -2.26 -2.65 -9.28
CA LEU A 288 -2.45 -1.44 -10.10
C LEU A 288 -1.39 -1.28 -11.19
N CYS A 289 -0.25 -1.98 -11.12
CA CYS A 289 0.78 -1.93 -12.15
C CYS A 289 0.29 -2.60 -13.44
N GLY A 290 0.14 -1.83 -14.51
CA GLY A 290 -0.39 -2.33 -15.79
C GLY A 290 -1.91 -2.17 -15.94
N SER A 291 -2.57 -1.54 -14.97
CA SER A 291 -4.01 -1.24 -15.00
C SER A 291 -4.43 -0.27 -16.10
N LEU A 292 -3.46 0.45 -16.69
CA LEU A 292 -3.66 1.49 -17.68
C LEU A 292 -4.69 2.54 -17.26
N GLY A 293 -4.87 2.79 -15.95
CA GLY A 293 -5.87 3.74 -15.41
C GLY A 293 -7.30 3.21 -15.38
N ALA A 294 -7.54 1.95 -15.75
CA ALA A 294 -8.88 1.35 -15.78
C ALA A 294 -9.42 1.00 -14.39
N TYR A 295 -8.56 0.82 -13.38
CA TYR A 295 -9.00 0.49 -12.01
C TYR A 295 -9.11 1.72 -11.09
N GLY A 296 -8.75 2.91 -11.58
CA GLY A 296 -8.72 4.10 -10.76
C GLY A 296 -7.62 5.07 -11.18
N VAL A 297 -7.66 6.25 -10.60
CA VAL A 297 -6.69 7.32 -10.86
C VAL A 297 -5.65 7.34 -9.73
N ILE A 298 -4.40 7.08 -10.07
CA ILE A 298 -3.29 7.16 -9.12
C ILE A 298 -3.05 8.66 -8.82
N LEU A 299 -3.23 9.07 -7.56
CA LEU A 299 -3.00 10.44 -7.12
C LEU A 299 -1.53 10.66 -6.74
N SER A 300 -0.97 9.73 -5.95
CA SER A 300 0.42 9.76 -5.51
C SER A 300 0.97 8.36 -5.33
N ALA A 301 2.29 8.21 -5.43
CA ALA A 301 2.99 6.95 -5.21
C ALA A 301 4.18 7.14 -4.27
N THR A 302 4.34 6.20 -3.34
CA THR A 302 5.50 6.08 -2.47
C THR A 302 6.42 5.01 -3.04
N ILE A 303 7.68 5.38 -3.29
CA ILE A 303 8.70 4.50 -3.86
C ILE A 303 9.91 4.34 -2.93
N ARG A 304 10.56 3.19 -3.04
CA ARG A 304 11.86 2.90 -2.44
C ARG A 304 12.97 3.65 -3.17
N LEU A 305 13.92 4.16 -2.40
CA LEU A 305 15.12 4.81 -2.87
C LEU A 305 16.37 4.02 -2.48
N CYS A 306 17.50 4.42 -3.07
CA CYS A 306 18.83 4.04 -2.61
C CYS A 306 19.76 5.28 -2.62
N PRO A 307 20.91 5.22 -1.95
CA PRO A 307 21.96 6.21 -2.14
C PRO A 307 22.40 6.26 -3.60
N ALA A 308 22.74 7.46 -4.10
CA ALA A 308 23.20 7.64 -5.47
C ALA A 308 24.41 6.73 -5.79
N GLY A 309 24.38 6.06 -6.94
CA GLY A 309 25.43 5.14 -7.38
C GLY A 309 25.44 3.77 -6.66
N LYS A 310 24.47 3.49 -5.80
CA LYS A 310 24.31 2.19 -5.10
C LYS A 310 23.03 1.47 -5.49
N SER A 311 22.67 1.54 -6.77
CA SER A 311 21.49 0.86 -7.33
C SER A 311 21.53 -0.65 -7.05
N PRO A 312 20.57 -1.20 -6.28
CA PRO A 312 20.48 -2.63 -6.05
C PRO A 312 20.02 -3.35 -7.33
N ARG A 313 20.33 -4.65 -7.43
CA ARG A 313 19.75 -5.51 -8.48
C ARG A 313 18.31 -5.85 -8.12
N PHE A 314 17.40 -5.71 -9.07
CA PHE A 314 15.99 -6.06 -8.90
C PHE A 314 15.68 -7.48 -9.36
N PRO A 315 14.85 -8.22 -8.62
CA PRO A 315 14.46 -9.58 -8.96
C PRO A 315 13.60 -9.65 -10.24
N HIS A 316 12.82 -8.62 -10.58
CA HIS A 316 11.90 -8.64 -11.73
C HIS A 316 12.51 -8.21 -13.08
N GLY A 317 13.85 -8.19 -13.20
CA GLY A 317 14.56 -7.93 -14.45
C GLY A 317 14.40 -6.50 -14.99
N GLU A 318 15.08 -6.21 -16.10
CA GLU A 318 15.08 -4.88 -16.75
C GLU A 318 14.17 -4.79 -17.98
N SER A 319 13.36 -5.83 -18.22
CA SER A 319 12.56 -5.94 -19.44
C SER A 319 11.46 -4.87 -19.52
N LEU A 320 11.26 -4.33 -20.72
CA LEU A 320 10.07 -3.56 -21.05
C LEU A 320 8.88 -4.51 -21.14
N ALA A 321 7.69 -4.06 -20.71
CA ALA A 321 6.48 -4.87 -20.82
C ALA A 321 6.13 -5.15 -22.28
N GLY A 322 5.84 -6.42 -22.59
CA GLY A 322 5.37 -6.88 -23.91
C GLY A 322 3.87 -6.66 -24.11
N GLU A 323 3.35 -7.20 -25.21
CA GLU A 323 1.93 -7.16 -25.54
C GLU A 323 1.09 -7.88 -24.48
N PHE A 324 -0.03 -7.28 -24.07
CA PHE A 324 -0.88 -7.77 -22.99
C PHE A 324 -2.32 -7.95 -23.48
N VAL A 325 -2.84 -9.17 -23.34
CA VAL A 325 -4.22 -9.51 -23.68
C VAL A 325 -5.03 -9.72 -22.39
N PRO A 326 -6.07 -8.91 -22.14
CA PRO A 326 -6.90 -9.07 -20.95
C PRO A 326 -7.67 -10.40 -20.91
N SER A 327 -7.63 -11.06 -19.77
CA SER A 327 -8.44 -12.25 -19.47
C SER A 327 -9.68 -11.89 -18.63
N ASP A 328 -10.58 -12.87 -18.42
CA ASP A 328 -11.77 -12.69 -17.59
C ASP A 328 -11.49 -12.25 -16.15
N ILE A 329 -10.34 -12.62 -15.59
CA ILE A 329 -9.89 -12.13 -14.28
C ILE A 329 -9.76 -10.60 -14.29
N HIS A 330 -9.18 -10.03 -15.36
CA HIS A 330 -9.03 -8.59 -15.50
C HIS A 330 -10.39 -7.90 -15.64
N ARG A 331 -11.34 -8.51 -16.36
CA ARG A 331 -12.72 -7.98 -16.47
C ARG A 331 -13.47 -8.02 -15.14
N ARG A 332 -13.29 -9.09 -14.34
CA ARG A 332 -13.86 -9.20 -12.99
C ARG A 332 -13.28 -8.15 -12.06
N LEU A 333 -11.95 -7.96 -12.08
CA LEU A 333 -11.28 -6.90 -11.34
C LEU A 333 -11.73 -5.52 -11.79
N LYS A 334 -11.89 -5.28 -13.10
CA LYS A 334 -12.43 -4.03 -13.62
C LYS A 334 -13.76 -3.66 -12.97
N ARG A 335 -14.73 -4.59 -12.92
CA ARG A 335 -16.00 -4.38 -12.21
C ARG A 335 -15.82 -4.18 -10.69
N ALA A 336 -14.83 -4.85 -10.11
CA ALA A 336 -14.50 -4.72 -8.69
C ALA A 336 -13.90 -3.37 -8.31
N PHE A 337 -13.36 -2.59 -9.26
CA PHE A 337 -12.87 -1.24 -9.01
C PHE A 337 -13.83 -0.17 -9.57
N ASP A 338 -14.40 -0.44 -10.73
CA ASP A 338 -15.22 0.48 -11.53
C ASP A 338 -16.46 -0.24 -12.08
N PRO A 339 -17.53 -0.39 -11.27
CA PRO A 339 -18.74 -1.14 -11.63
C PRO A 339 -19.47 -0.55 -12.83
N GLU A 340 -19.44 0.78 -12.95
CA GLU A 340 -20.10 1.57 -14.00
C GLU A 340 -19.24 1.71 -15.26
N ASN A 341 -18.04 1.12 -15.27
CA ASN A 341 -17.09 1.16 -16.38
C ASN A 341 -16.78 2.59 -16.88
N LEU A 342 -16.56 3.52 -15.95
CA LEU A 342 -16.34 4.93 -16.24
C LEU A 342 -14.91 5.28 -16.65
N LEU A 343 -13.88 4.60 -16.16
CA LEU A 343 -12.48 4.93 -16.42
C LEU A 343 -11.89 4.03 -17.51
N ASN A 344 -11.47 4.60 -18.63
CA ASN A 344 -10.93 3.89 -19.78
C ASN A 344 -11.81 2.68 -20.19
N PRO A 345 -13.09 2.89 -20.55
CA PRO A 345 -14.09 1.83 -20.77
C PRO A 345 -13.72 0.76 -21.80
N TRP A 346 -12.83 1.08 -22.75
CA TRP A 346 -12.34 0.14 -23.76
C TRP A 346 -11.26 -0.80 -23.25
N ILE A 347 -10.70 -0.52 -22.06
CA ILE A 347 -9.67 -1.35 -21.43
C ILE A 347 -10.36 -2.42 -20.59
N TYR A 348 -10.09 -3.68 -20.93
CA TYR A 348 -10.73 -4.86 -20.31
C TYR A 348 -12.24 -4.97 -20.60
N GLY A 349 -12.72 -4.23 -21.61
CA GLY A 349 -14.09 -4.31 -22.13
C GLY A 349 -14.47 -5.68 -22.66
#